data_AF-C2CH36-F1
#
_entry.id   AF-C2CH36-F1
#
_cell.length_a   1.000
_cell.length_b   1.000
_cell.length_c   1.000
_cell.angle_alpha   90.00
_cell.angle_beta   90.00
_cell.angle_gamma   90.00
#
_symmetry.space_group_name_H-M   'P 1'
#
loop_
_entity.id
_entity.type
_entity.pdbx_description
1 polymer ?
#
loop_
_entity_poly.entity_id
_entity_poly.type
_entity_poly.pdbx_seq_one_letter_code
_entity_poly.pdbx_strand_id
1 'polypeptide(L)'
;MKKTILNILTSLTLLMLLVGCGLNSKTTVDTNAKNTSDLLENLDKATNEEVSEEEGDKITDSKKSDRENAKSRWERSLAKEKNDKKAQAKEKKERAIADKEIKKDKKTISKNKEKDEDKEGDYTKIKAKFFGDTMAHIGQVQYALAYGGGEYDFSNQFSYIKDYVKDSDLAITNYETTSDPNREYSGYPAFNTPASYLKNIKEAGFDVVTTANNHALDTDEEGVQTTIEAIKEAGLDFVGTKAKESDKILYKEINGIKVAILAYTYGANGKEDLLDVRDEVSSLNYLNEENVKSDIEEAKKNSCDFIIVYPHWGIEYESYPTDETIKLAHKMVDWGADLVIGNHPHVVQPVEVYKSEDGREGIIAYALGNFISKQSLEVSGDIRVEQALSIEVTLEKDKKTGKKKLSDMKLHPLWVGTNYDQYGASSKTYLCEDFLEGGSKYDLVDDNMRARIQQAYDMTIKTAKTEVKE
;
A
#
# COMPACT_ATOMS: atom_id res chain seq x y z
N MET A 1 41.33 -7.72 -0.76
CA MET A 1 40.79 -7.73 -2.15
C MET A 1 40.22 -6.37 -2.60
N LYS A 2 39.29 -5.72 -1.89
CA LYS A 2 38.70 -4.43 -2.35
C LYS A 2 39.69 -3.25 -2.51
N LYS A 3 40.72 -3.12 -1.66
CA LYS A 3 41.76 -2.07 -1.81
C LYS A 3 42.70 -2.30 -3.01
N THR A 4 43.02 -3.56 -3.29
CA THR A 4 43.90 -3.93 -4.40
C THR A 4 43.23 -3.67 -5.75
N ILE A 5 41.93 -3.97 -5.87
CA ILE A 5 41.13 -3.71 -7.07
C ILE A 5 40.98 -2.20 -7.33
N LEU A 6 40.76 -1.40 -6.27
CA LEU A 6 40.64 0.05 -6.40
C LEU A 6 41.94 0.72 -6.85
N ASN A 7 43.09 0.22 -6.39
CA ASN A 7 44.42 0.69 -6.82
C ASN A 7 44.77 0.28 -8.26
N ILE A 8 44.31 -0.90 -8.71
CA ILE A 8 44.47 -1.34 -10.11
C ILE A 8 43.62 -0.47 -11.05
N LEU A 9 42.37 -0.16 -10.67
CA LEU A 9 41.49 0.70 -11.45
C LEU A 9 42.03 2.13 -11.57
N THR A 10 42.52 2.73 -10.48
CA THR A 10 43.11 4.07 -10.51
C THR A 10 44.40 4.13 -11.33
N SER A 11 45.21 3.07 -11.30
CA SER A 11 46.42 2.98 -12.13
C SER A 11 46.09 2.83 -13.62
N LEU A 12 45.01 2.10 -13.97
CA LEU A 12 44.53 1.99 -15.36
C LEU A 12 43.99 3.33 -15.89
N THR A 13 43.26 4.09 -15.06
CA THR A 13 42.73 5.41 -15.47
C THR A 13 43.86 6.42 -15.72
N LEU A 14 44.93 6.36 -14.92
CA LEU A 14 46.09 7.24 -15.09
C LEU A 14 46.95 6.85 -16.31
N LEU A 15 47.06 5.55 -16.62
CA LEU A 15 47.76 5.06 -17.81
C LEU A 15 47.03 5.43 -19.11
N MET A 16 45.69 5.40 -19.12
CA MET A 16 44.88 5.87 -20.27
C MET A 16 45.01 7.38 -20.52
N LEU A 17 45.22 8.17 -19.47
CA LEU A 17 45.47 9.62 -19.59
C LEU A 17 46.84 9.94 -20.20
N LEU A 18 47.85 9.08 -20.01
CA LEU A 18 49.20 9.27 -20.55
C LEU A 18 49.34 8.82 -22.01
N VAL A 19 48.60 7.80 -22.45
CA VAL A 19 48.58 7.37 -23.87
C VAL A 19 47.85 8.40 -24.76
N GLY A 20 46.95 9.21 -24.19
CA GLY A 20 46.22 10.28 -24.89
C GLY A 20 47.02 11.55 -25.22
N CYS A 21 48.32 11.62 -24.89
CA CYS A 21 49.16 12.81 -25.14
C CYS A 21 50.38 12.55 -26.05
N GLY A 22 50.44 11.44 -26.79
CA GLY A 22 51.34 11.34 -27.95
C GLY A 22 52.85 11.27 -27.63
N LEU A 23 53.26 10.48 -26.65
CA LEU A 23 54.67 10.09 -26.48
C LEU A 23 54.95 8.70 -27.06
N ASN A 24 56.00 8.63 -27.86
CA ASN A 24 56.45 7.46 -28.61
C ASN A 24 56.90 6.33 -27.66
N SER A 25 56.59 5.09 -28.05
CA SER A 25 56.83 3.87 -27.28
C SER A 25 58.32 3.57 -27.09
N LYS A 26 58.89 3.87 -25.92
CA LYS A 26 60.11 3.20 -25.41
C LYS A 26 60.43 3.46 -23.92
N THR A 27 59.44 3.71 -23.08
CA THR A 27 59.62 3.80 -21.62
C THR A 27 59.01 2.59 -20.93
N THR A 28 59.85 1.67 -20.46
CA THR A 28 59.44 0.61 -19.53
C THR A 28 59.29 1.22 -18.13
N VAL A 29 58.06 1.41 -17.68
CA VAL A 29 57.76 1.84 -16.30
C VAL A 29 57.85 0.61 -15.38
N ASP A 30 58.73 0.66 -14.40
CA ASP A 30 58.83 -0.38 -13.36
C ASP A 30 57.57 -0.35 -12.47
N THR A 31 56.82 -1.46 -12.44
CA THR A 31 55.46 -1.52 -11.86
C THR A 31 55.43 -1.84 -10.36
N ASN A 32 56.57 -1.87 -9.68
CA ASN A 32 56.68 -2.24 -8.27
C ASN A 32 56.67 -1.05 -7.26
N ALA A 33 55.85 -0.03 -7.50
CA ALA A 33 55.66 1.08 -6.57
C ALA A 33 54.72 0.70 -5.40
N LYS A 34 55.14 0.93 -4.15
CA LYS A 34 54.38 0.51 -2.95
C LYS A 34 53.63 1.67 -2.29
N ASN A 35 53.96 2.90 -2.62
CA ASN A 35 53.30 4.11 -2.11
C ASN A 35 53.35 5.26 -3.13
N THR A 36 52.65 6.35 -2.81
CA THR A 36 52.53 7.54 -3.68
C THR A 36 53.82 8.32 -3.86
N SER A 37 54.78 8.20 -2.93
CA SER A 37 56.10 8.83 -3.07
C SER A 37 56.93 8.11 -4.14
N ASP A 38 56.89 6.78 -4.16
CA ASP A 38 57.60 5.96 -5.16
C ASP A 38 57.10 6.27 -6.59
N LEU A 39 55.80 6.53 -6.74
CA LEU A 39 55.17 6.90 -8.01
C LEU A 39 55.65 8.26 -8.53
N LEU A 40 55.79 9.25 -7.66
CA LEU A 40 56.26 10.59 -8.03
C LEU A 40 57.75 10.57 -8.39
N GLU A 41 58.55 9.80 -7.67
CA GLU A 41 59.99 9.68 -7.91
C GLU A 41 60.29 8.95 -9.23
N ASN A 42 59.44 7.98 -9.63
CA ASN A 42 59.53 7.32 -10.93
C ASN A 42 59.13 8.23 -12.11
N LEU A 43 58.20 9.17 -11.88
CA LEU A 43 57.77 10.17 -12.86
C LEU A 43 58.84 11.25 -13.08
N ASP A 44 59.54 11.67 -12.01
CA ASP A 44 60.65 12.63 -12.11
C ASP A 44 61.89 12.04 -12.81
N LYS A 45 62.12 10.72 -12.71
CA LYS A 45 63.18 10.02 -13.45
C LYS A 45 62.87 9.86 -14.95
N ALA A 46 61.60 9.75 -15.32
CA ALA A 46 61.18 9.58 -16.72
C ALA A 46 61.16 10.89 -17.53
N THR A 47 61.36 12.04 -16.89
CA THR A 47 61.23 13.38 -17.50
C THR A 47 62.54 14.14 -17.64
N ASN A 48 63.68 13.55 -17.25
CA ASN A 48 65.00 14.19 -17.23
C ASN A 48 66.05 13.49 -18.11
N GLU A 49 65.69 13.07 -19.33
CA GLU A 49 66.68 12.80 -20.38
C GLU A 49 66.45 13.72 -21.60
N GLU A 50 67.46 14.55 -21.83
CA GLU A 50 67.81 15.35 -23.02
C GLU A 50 66.83 16.41 -23.52
N VAL A 51 67.04 17.66 -23.09
CA VAL A 51 66.71 18.85 -23.88
C VAL A 51 68.02 19.50 -24.32
N SER A 52 68.33 19.42 -25.62
CA SER A 52 69.33 20.26 -26.26
C SER A 52 68.79 21.68 -26.44
N GLU A 53 69.68 22.66 -26.24
CA GLU A 53 69.46 24.09 -26.25
C GLU A 53 68.77 24.61 -27.52
N GLU A 54 67.58 25.21 -27.38
CA GLU A 54 67.19 26.55 -27.86
C GLU A 54 65.71 26.80 -27.55
N GLU A 55 65.34 28.06 -27.31
CA GLU A 55 64.01 28.56 -26.88
C GLU A 55 63.68 28.56 -25.37
N GLY A 56 64.56 29.18 -24.57
CA GLY A 56 64.22 29.67 -23.23
C GLY A 56 63.69 31.11 -23.27
N ASP A 57 62.37 31.29 -23.25
CA ASP A 57 61.64 32.35 -22.51
C ASP A 57 60.20 32.47 -23.02
N LYS A 58 59.32 31.62 -22.47
CA LYS A 58 57.84 31.77 -22.43
C LYS A 58 57.12 30.63 -21.71
N ILE A 59 57.84 29.59 -21.27
CA ILE A 59 57.29 28.41 -20.59
C ILE A 59 57.71 28.41 -19.11
N THR A 60 57.48 29.48 -18.36
CA THR A 60 57.75 29.50 -16.91
C THR A 60 56.59 30.08 -16.09
N ASP A 61 55.78 30.99 -16.66
CA ASP A 61 54.65 31.59 -15.93
C ASP A 61 53.35 30.76 -15.95
N SER A 62 53.03 30.05 -17.05
CA SER A 62 51.80 29.24 -17.10
C SER A 62 51.87 28.02 -16.17
N LYS A 63 53.03 27.38 -16.07
CA LYS A 63 53.26 26.20 -15.22
C LYS A 63 53.25 26.51 -13.71
N LYS A 64 53.60 27.75 -13.30
CA LYS A 64 53.46 28.21 -11.91
C LYS A 64 51.99 28.41 -11.53
N SER A 65 51.22 29.04 -12.42
CA SER A 65 49.77 29.24 -12.28
C SER A 65 49.01 27.92 -12.10
N ASP A 66 49.33 26.92 -12.93
CA ASP A 66 48.62 25.63 -12.88
C ASP A 66 48.96 24.82 -11.61
N ARG A 67 50.19 24.95 -11.11
CA ARG A 67 50.63 24.30 -9.87
C ARG A 67 49.98 24.90 -8.63
N GLU A 68 49.82 26.22 -8.58
CA GLU A 68 49.10 26.90 -7.48
C GLU A 68 47.59 26.60 -7.51
N ASN A 69 46.99 26.55 -8.70
CA ASN A 69 45.58 26.18 -8.86
C ASN A 69 45.29 24.73 -8.46
N ALA A 70 46.19 23.79 -8.79
CA ALA A 70 46.08 22.40 -8.36
C ALA A 70 46.22 22.26 -6.83
N LYS A 71 47.16 23.00 -6.22
CA LYS A 71 47.35 23.02 -4.77
C LYS A 71 46.12 23.58 -4.03
N SER A 72 45.55 24.68 -4.53
CA SER A 72 44.31 25.28 -3.99
C SER A 72 43.10 24.35 -4.08
N ARG A 73 42.97 23.58 -5.17
CA ARG A 73 41.89 22.59 -5.35
C ARG A 73 42.06 21.41 -4.40
N TRP A 74 43.28 20.95 -4.19
CA TRP A 74 43.59 19.86 -3.26
C TRP A 74 43.36 20.27 -1.79
N GLU A 75 43.80 21.46 -1.39
CA GLU A 75 43.56 21.97 -0.03
C GLU A 75 42.06 22.12 0.28
N ARG A 76 41.25 22.55 -0.70
CA ARG A 76 39.78 22.56 -0.59
C ARG A 76 39.18 21.16 -0.50
N SER A 77 39.71 20.19 -1.25
CA SER A 77 39.31 18.79 -1.18
C SER A 77 39.59 18.19 0.20
N LEU A 78 40.77 18.45 0.78
CA LEU A 78 41.12 18.01 2.14
C LEU A 78 40.25 18.65 3.21
N ALA A 79 39.90 19.94 3.06
CA ALA A 79 38.99 20.62 3.97
C ALA A 79 37.57 20.03 3.91
N LYS A 80 37.09 19.70 2.71
CA LYS A 80 35.80 19.02 2.50
C LYS A 80 35.81 17.62 3.12
N GLU A 81 36.84 16.82 2.88
CA GLU A 81 36.97 15.47 3.45
C GLU A 81 37.04 15.49 4.99
N LYS A 82 37.68 16.53 5.57
CA LYS A 82 37.75 16.72 7.03
C LYS A 82 36.39 17.13 7.62
N ASN A 83 35.60 17.91 6.89
CA ASN A 83 34.23 18.27 7.28
C ASN A 83 33.27 17.08 7.14
N ASP A 84 33.40 16.29 6.07
CA ASP A 84 32.59 15.09 5.86
C ASP A 84 32.87 14.03 6.93
N LYS A 85 34.15 13.85 7.32
CA LYS A 85 34.53 12.98 8.44
C LYS A 85 33.99 13.48 9.79
N LYS A 86 33.91 14.80 10.01
CA LYS A 86 33.28 15.38 11.21
C LYS A 86 31.77 15.19 11.21
N ALA A 87 31.11 15.35 10.06
CA ALA A 87 29.67 15.12 9.90
C ALA A 87 29.31 13.65 10.16
N GLN A 88 30.05 12.70 9.55
CA GLN A 88 29.88 11.27 9.79
C GLN A 88 30.15 10.87 11.25
N ALA A 89 31.12 11.51 11.91
CA ALA A 89 31.39 11.27 13.33
C ALA A 89 30.25 11.80 14.23
N LYS A 90 29.63 12.92 13.88
CA LYS A 90 28.46 13.49 14.58
C LYS A 90 27.23 12.59 14.42
N GLU A 91 26.95 12.16 13.19
CA GLU A 91 25.83 11.27 12.85
C GLU A 91 25.96 9.89 13.52
N LYS A 92 27.19 9.35 13.60
CA LYS A 92 27.47 8.10 14.32
C LYS A 92 27.28 8.24 15.83
N LYS A 93 27.52 9.43 16.38
CA LYS A 93 27.32 9.73 17.80
C LYS A 93 25.82 9.92 18.12
N GLU A 94 25.07 10.57 17.24
CA GLU A 94 23.62 10.71 17.32
C GLU A 94 22.91 9.36 17.19
N ARG A 95 23.31 8.50 16.23
CA ARG A 95 22.83 7.10 16.16
C ARG A 95 23.14 6.30 17.41
N ALA A 96 24.33 6.46 18.01
CA ALA A 96 24.68 5.75 19.23
C ALA A 96 23.90 6.24 20.47
N ILE A 97 23.41 7.49 20.46
CA ILE A 97 22.52 8.04 21.49
C ILE A 97 21.10 7.49 21.28
N ALA A 98 20.59 7.53 20.04
CA ALA A 98 19.30 6.96 19.67
C ALA A 98 19.22 5.45 19.98
N ASP A 99 20.27 4.67 19.67
CA ASP A 99 20.33 3.25 19.99
C ASP A 99 20.34 2.97 21.50
N LYS A 100 20.86 3.89 22.32
CA LYS A 100 20.84 3.79 23.77
C LYS A 100 19.47 4.16 24.34
N GLU A 101 18.78 5.14 23.76
CA GLU A 101 17.41 5.49 24.12
C GLU A 101 16.45 4.38 23.73
N ILE A 102 16.55 3.82 22.51
CA ILE A 102 15.79 2.64 22.07
C ILE A 102 16.03 1.42 22.98
N LYS A 103 17.26 1.20 23.44
CA LYS A 103 17.56 0.12 24.41
C LYS A 103 17.01 0.40 25.81
N LYS A 104 16.92 1.66 26.21
CA LYS A 104 16.34 2.07 27.50
C LYS A 104 14.81 1.94 27.45
N ASP A 105 14.18 2.33 26.34
CA ASP A 105 12.75 2.17 26.09
C ASP A 105 12.37 0.70 25.98
N LYS A 106 13.15 -0.14 25.27
CA LYS A 106 12.95 -1.60 25.27
C LYS A 106 13.06 -2.23 26.66
N LYS A 107 13.93 -1.72 27.54
CA LYS A 107 14.04 -2.19 28.94
C LYS A 107 12.89 -1.71 29.83
N THR A 108 12.37 -0.50 29.58
CA THR A 108 11.19 0.05 30.28
C THR A 108 9.91 -0.64 29.82
N ILE A 109 9.78 -0.93 28.52
CA ILE A 109 8.70 -1.74 27.93
C ILE A 109 8.76 -3.19 28.44
N SER A 110 9.96 -3.78 28.56
CA SER A 110 10.15 -5.12 29.15
C SER A 110 9.76 -5.18 30.63
N LYS A 111 10.02 -4.12 31.41
CA LYS A 111 9.60 -4.06 32.83
C LYS A 111 8.13 -3.73 33.03
N ASN A 112 7.49 -3.04 32.09
CA ASN A 112 6.04 -2.81 32.12
C ASN A 112 5.26 -4.04 31.61
N LYS A 113 5.83 -4.84 30.69
CA LYS A 113 5.26 -6.14 30.29
C LYS A 113 5.20 -7.19 31.41
N GLU A 114 6.04 -7.09 32.44
CA GLU A 114 6.00 -8.01 33.59
C GLU A 114 5.01 -7.59 34.69
N LYS A 115 4.32 -6.45 34.55
CA LYS A 115 3.30 -6.01 35.53
C LYS A 115 1.86 -6.01 35.03
N ASP A 116 1.66 -6.14 33.73
CA ASP A 116 0.36 -6.40 33.09
C ASP A 116 0.29 -7.84 32.56
N GLU A 117 0.71 -8.82 33.36
CA GLU A 117 0.10 -10.15 33.28
C GLU A 117 -1.34 -10.02 33.83
N ASP A 118 -2.17 -9.36 33.03
CA ASP A 118 -3.62 -9.46 33.11
C ASP A 118 -3.95 -10.96 33.10
N LYS A 119 -4.69 -11.39 34.12
CA LYS A 119 -5.22 -12.75 34.23
C LYS A 119 -5.77 -13.16 32.87
N GLU A 120 -5.13 -14.13 32.22
CA GLU A 120 -5.45 -14.58 30.87
C GLU A 120 -6.95 -14.94 30.82
N GLY A 121 -7.75 -14.00 30.33
CA GLY A 121 -9.18 -14.17 30.17
C GLY A 121 -9.43 -15.28 29.15
N ASP A 122 -10.50 -16.05 29.34
CA ASP A 122 -10.94 -17.01 28.34
C ASP A 122 -11.74 -16.24 27.28
N TYR A 123 -11.10 -15.90 26.16
CA TYR A 123 -11.69 -15.10 25.08
C TYR A 123 -12.20 -15.98 23.94
N THR A 124 -13.35 -15.62 23.35
CA THR A 124 -13.64 -15.95 21.96
C THR A 124 -13.02 -14.91 21.04
N LYS A 125 -12.62 -15.33 19.84
CA LYS A 125 -11.92 -14.49 18.88
C LYS A 125 -12.48 -14.65 17.46
N ILE A 126 -12.45 -13.56 16.70
CA ILE A 126 -12.63 -13.53 15.25
C ILE A 126 -11.41 -12.82 14.67
N LYS A 127 -10.69 -13.46 13.74
CA LYS A 127 -9.73 -12.77 12.87
C LYS A 127 -10.50 -12.19 11.68
N ALA A 128 -10.67 -10.87 11.65
CA ALA A 128 -11.36 -10.17 10.58
C ALA A 128 -10.38 -9.49 9.63
N LYS A 129 -10.66 -9.55 8.32
CA LYS A 129 -9.88 -8.88 7.26
C LYS A 129 -10.77 -7.99 6.41
N PHE A 130 -10.32 -6.77 6.21
CA PHE A 130 -11.06 -5.72 5.52
C PHE A 130 -10.29 -5.31 4.26
N PHE A 131 -11.04 -5.14 3.17
CA PHE A 131 -10.52 -4.82 1.85
C PHE A 131 -11.37 -3.72 1.20
N GLY A 132 -10.76 -3.01 0.26
CA GLY A 132 -11.43 -1.95 -0.49
C GLY A 132 -12.12 -2.44 -1.75
N ASP A 133 -11.99 -1.65 -2.82
CA ASP A 133 -12.84 -1.73 -4.01
C ASP A 133 -12.48 -2.93 -4.89
N THR A 134 -13.47 -3.80 -5.12
CA THR A 134 -13.41 -4.95 -6.02
C THR A 134 -14.25 -4.65 -7.25
N MET A 135 -13.57 -4.26 -8.32
CA MET A 135 -14.17 -3.83 -9.58
C MET A 135 -13.62 -4.67 -10.75
N ALA A 136 -14.42 -4.83 -11.80
CA ALA A 136 -13.98 -5.45 -13.04
C ALA A 136 -14.16 -4.49 -14.22
N HIS A 137 -13.06 -3.93 -14.72
CA HIS A 137 -13.09 -3.20 -15.98
C HIS A 137 -13.27 -4.16 -17.17
N ILE A 138 -13.69 -3.65 -18.33
CA ILE A 138 -13.99 -4.51 -19.50
C ILE A 138 -12.82 -5.43 -19.89
N GLY A 139 -11.58 -4.97 -19.71
CA GLY A 139 -10.40 -5.80 -19.98
C GLY A 139 -10.25 -7.01 -19.03
N GLN A 140 -10.69 -6.88 -17.78
CA GLN A 140 -10.73 -8.00 -16.82
C GLN A 140 -11.82 -9.01 -17.21
N VAL A 141 -12.99 -8.53 -17.65
CA VAL A 141 -14.09 -9.38 -18.15
C VAL A 141 -13.67 -10.17 -19.40
N GLN A 142 -13.03 -9.49 -20.35
CA GLN A 142 -12.48 -10.13 -21.56
C GLN A 142 -11.40 -11.16 -21.23
N TYR A 143 -10.49 -10.83 -20.31
CA TYR A 143 -9.48 -11.76 -19.84
C TYR A 143 -10.13 -13.00 -19.20
N ALA A 144 -11.13 -12.81 -18.33
CA ALA A 144 -11.82 -13.91 -17.66
C ALA A 144 -12.50 -14.87 -18.65
N LEU A 145 -13.11 -14.33 -19.72
CA LEU A 145 -13.72 -15.13 -20.79
C LEU A 145 -12.68 -15.98 -21.55
N ALA A 146 -11.54 -15.36 -21.88
CA ALA A 146 -10.45 -16.05 -22.58
C ALA A 146 -9.81 -17.13 -21.69
N TYR A 147 -9.55 -16.80 -20.41
CA TYR A 147 -8.95 -17.70 -19.43
C TYR A 147 -9.85 -18.90 -19.12
N GLY A 148 -11.16 -18.69 -18.98
CA GLY A 148 -12.14 -19.76 -18.75
C GLY A 148 -12.53 -20.57 -19.99
N GLY A 149 -11.90 -20.32 -21.15
CA GLY A 149 -12.12 -21.10 -22.37
C GLY A 149 -13.50 -20.91 -23.00
N GLY A 150 -14.06 -19.70 -22.92
CA GLY A 150 -15.41 -19.37 -23.39
C GLY A 150 -16.44 -19.21 -22.28
N GLU A 151 -16.07 -19.56 -21.04
CA GLU A 151 -16.78 -19.20 -19.82
C GLU A 151 -16.01 -18.12 -19.06
N TYR A 152 -16.68 -17.34 -18.22
CA TYR A 152 -16.03 -16.29 -17.44
C TYR A 152 -15.40 -16.84 -16.16
N ASP A 153 -14.06 -16.88 -16.10
CA ASP A 153 -13.29 -17.29 -14.90
C ASP A 153 -12.36 -16.16 -14.41
N PHE A 154 -12.68 -15.58 -13.26
CA PHE A 154 -11.93 -14.51 -12.60
C PHE A 154 -10.93 -15.02 -11.55
N SER A 155 -10.85 -16.33 -11.29
CA SER A 155 -10.03 -16.93 -10.23
C SER A 155 -8.55 -16.55 -10.32
N ASN A 156 -8.06 -16.27 -11.52
CA ASN A 156 -6.68 -15.84 -11.78
C ASN A 156 -6.32 -14.54 -11.03
N GLN A 157 -7.27 -13.61 -10.88
CA GLN A 157 -7.05 -12.31 -10.23
C GLN A 157 -6.72 -12.45 -8.74
N PHE A 158 -7.26 -13.50 -8.11
CA PHE A 158 -7.07 -13.79 -6.68
C PHE A 158 -5.91 -14.76 -6.40
N SER A 159 -5.23 -15.26 -7.43
CA SER A 159 -4.30 -16.40 -7.32
C SER A 159 -3.20 -16.23 -6.27
N TYR A 160 -2.71 -15.01 -6.05
CA TYR A 160 -1.66 -14.73 -5.07
C TYR A 160 -2.15 -14.30 -3.69
N ILE A 161 -3.39 -13.83 -3.57
CA ILE A 161 -3.95 -13.28 -2.34
C ILE A 161 -4.92 -14.23 -1.62
N LYS A 162 -5.50 -15.21 -2.34
CA LYS A 162 -6.53 -16.11 -1.80
C LYS A 162 -6.16 -16.80 -0.48
N ASP A 163 -4.90 -17.20 -0.29
CA ASP A 163 -4.48 -17.90 0.93
C ASP A 163 -4.46 -16.94 2.12
N TYR A 164 -4.09 -15.67 1.90
CA TYR A 164 -4.18 -14.62 2.89
C TYR A 164 -5.64 -14.29 3.21
N VAL A 165 -6.53 -14.21 2.23
CA VAL A 165 -7.98 -13.97 2.46
C VAL A 165 -8.59 -15.11 3.27
N LYS A 166 -8.33 -16.37 2.89
CA LYS A 166 -8.84 -17.58 3.57
C LYS A 166 -8.34 -17.78 4.99
N ASP A 167 -7.19 -17.19 5.34
CA ASP A 167 -6.74 -17.14 6.74
C ASP A 167 -7.51 -16.04 7.50
N SER A 168 -8.83 -16.16 7.58
CA SER A 168 -9.70 -15.28 8.36
C SER A 168 -10.99 -16.02 8.77
N ASP A 169 -11.63 -15.53 9.82
CA ASP A 169 -12.98 -15.94 10.21
C ASP A 169 -14.06 -15.04 9.56
N LEU A 170 -13.66 -13.86 9.10
CA LEU A 170 -14.51 -12.87 8.43
C LEU A 170 -13.68 -12.04 7.45
N ALA A 171 -13.97 -12.15 6.15
CA ALA A 171 -13.39 -11.28 5.13
C ALA A 171 -14.46 -10.45 4.40
N ILE A 172 -14.26 -9.13 4.31
CA ILE A 172 -15.20 -8.17 3.70
C ILE A 172 -14.51 -7.33 2.61
N THR A 173 -15.17 -7.16 1.47
CA THR A 173 -14.74 -6.26 0.37
C THR A 173 -15.91 -5.46 -0.19
N ASN A 174 -15.63 -4.32 -0.83
CA ASN A 174 -16.62 -3.53 -1.55
C ASN A 174 -16.80 -4.06 -2.98
N TYR A 175 -18.00 -4.55 -3.32
CA TYR A 175 -18.35 -4.99 -4.66
C TYR A 175 -18.92 -3.81 -5.46
N GLU A 176 -18.06 -3.18 -6.26
CA GLU A 176 -18.35 -1.90 -6.92
C GLU A 176 -18.59 -2.09 -8.42
N THR A 177 -19.58 -2.91 -8.70
CA THR A 177 -20.16 -3.19 -10.02
C THR A 177 -21.53 -3.83 -9.79
N THR A 178 -22.33 -3.95 -10.83
CA THR A 178 -23.54 -4.79 -10.81
C THR A 178 -23.30 -6.12 -11.49
N SER A 179 -24.24 -7.05 -11.32
CA SER A 179 -24.31 -8.36 -11.97
C SER A 179 -25.71 -8.59 -12.55
N ASP A 180 -26.01 -7.92 -13.65
CA ASP A 180 -27.29 -8.04 -14.35
C ASP A 180 -27.14 -8.92 -15.62
N PRO A 181 -27.72 -10.13 -15.65
CA PRO A 181 -27.65 -11.01 -16.81
C PRO A 181 -28.49 -10.51 -18.01
N ASN A 182 -29.38 -9.54 -17.80
CA ASN A 182 -30.25 -8.99 -18.84
C ASN A 182 -29.60 -7.83 -19.61
N ARG A 183 -28.39 -7.42 -19.23
CA ARG A 183 -27.60 -6.39 -19.92
C ARG A 183 -26.25 -6.93 -20.37
N GLU A 184 -25.69 -6.28 -21.38
CA GLU A 184 -24.32 -6.57 -21.80
C GLU A 184 -23.33 -6.27 -20.68
N TYR A 185 -22.27 -7.06 -20.60
CA TYR A 185 -21.19 -6.80 -19.65
C TYR A 185 -20.34 -5.62 -20.12
N SER A 186 -20.02 -4.75 -19.18
CA SER A 186 -19.37 -3.46 -19.45
C SER A 186 -18.41 -3.10 -18.31
N GLY A 187 -17.41 -2.29 -18.64
CA GLY A 187 -16.59 -1.60 -17.64
C GLY A 187 -17.00 -0.14 -17.53
N TYR A 188 -16.10 0.69 -17.00
CA TYR A 188 -16.27 2.13 -16.92
C TYR A 188 -16.85 2.76 -18.21
N PRO A 189 -17.84 3.67 -18.13
CA PRO A 189 -18.33 4.34 -16.92
C PRO A 189 -19.52 3.68 -16.21
N ALA A 190 -20.12 2.65 -16.80
CA ALA A 190 -21.25 1.92 -16.20
C ALA A 190 -20.91 0.44 -16.17
N PHE A 191 -20.61 -0.09 -15.00
CA PHE A 191 -20.10 -1.44 -14.81
C PHE A 191 -21.23 -2.46 -14.78
N ASN A 192 -21.01 -3.59 -15.44
CA ASN A 192 -21.84 -4.79 -15.32
C ASN A 192 -20.96 -6.01 -15.54
N THR A 193 -20.89 -6.90 -14.56
CA THR A 193 -19.94 -8.02 -14.53
C THR A 193 -20.69 -9.35 -14.43
N PRO A 194 -20.23 -10.44 -15.09
CA PRO A 194 -20.87 -11.75 -14.95
C PRO A 194 -20.92 -12.22 -13.50
N ALA A 195 -22.02 -12.91 -13.13
CA ALA A 195 -22.22 -13.48 -11.79
C ALA A 195 -21.11 -14.45 -11.36
N SER A 196 -20.35 -15.04 -12.29
CA SER A 196 -19.19 -15.87 -11.97
C SER A 196 -18.10 -15.11 -11.21
N TYR A 197 -18.05 -13.78 -11.31
CA TYR A 197 -17.11 -12.98 -10.53
C TYR A 197 -17.38 -13.08 -9.03
N LEU A 198 -18.64 -12.98 -8.61
CA LEU A 198 -19.07 -13.18 -7.22
C LEU A 198 -18.75 -14.60 -6.72
N LYS A 199 -18.90 -15.61 -7.58
CA LYS A 199 -18.49 -16.97 -7.26
C LYS A 199 -16.98 -17.06 -7.01
N ASN A 200 -16.16 -16.45 -7.87
CA ASN A 200 -14.71 -16.45 -7.67
C ASN A 200 -14.29 -15.60 -6.45
N ILE A 201 -15.02 -14.53 -6.11
CA ILE A 201 -14.86 -13.79 -4.84
C ILE A 201 -15.11 -14.73 -3.65
N LYS A 202 -16.19 -15.53 -3.68
CA LYS A 202 -16.42 -16.53 -2.62
C LYS A 202 -15.30 -17.56 -2.54
N GLU A 203 -14.89 -18.11 -3.68
CA GLU A 203 -13.81 -19.11 -3.77
C GLU A 203 -12.45 -18.57 -3.31
N ALA A 204 -12.23 -17.26 -3.42
CA ALA A 204 -11.05 -16.57 -2.91
C ALA A 204 -11.04 -16.48 -1.38
N GLY A 205 -12.19 -16.66 -0.71
CA GLY A 205 -12.30 -16.73 0.75
C GLY A 205 -13.11 -15.59 1.38
N PHE A 206 -13.78 -14.74 0.59
CA PHE A 206 -14.62 -13.68 1.13
C PHE A 206 -15.92 -14.22 1.73
N ASP A 207 -16.43 -13.54 2.76
CA ASP A 207 -17.68 -13.90 3.42
C ASP A 207 -18.79 -12.90 3.13
N VAL A 208 -18.44 -11.61 3.08
CA VAL A 208 -19.38 -10.51 2.91
C VAL A 208 -18.89 -9.58 1.81
N VAL A 209 -19.84 -9.11 0.99
CA VAL A 209 -19.61 -7.99 0.08
C VAL A 209 -20.45 -6.79 0.47
N THR A 210 -19.89 -5.59 0.44
CA THR A 210 -20.69 -4.36 0.55
C THR A 210 -21.08 -3.90 -0.84
N THR A 211 -22.32 -3.44 -1.00
CA THR A 211 -22.90 -3.06 -2.30
C THR A 211 -23.42 -1.64 -2.33
N ALA A 212 -23.40 -0.91 -1.20
CA ALA A 212 -23.66 0.51 -1.19
C ALA A 212 -22.43 1.27 -1.70
N ASN A 213 -22.44 1.60 -2.97
CA ASN A 213 -21.44 2.45 -3.64
C ASN A 213 -22.09 3.21 -4.81
N ASN A 214 -21.34 4.10 -5.43
CA ASN A 214 -21.82 4.94 -6.52
C ASN A 214 -22.18 4.17 -7.81
N HIS A 215 -21.71 2.92 -7.93
CA HIS A 215 -21.99 2.03 -9.07
C HIS A 215 -23.16 1.06 -8.82
N ALA A 216 -23.82 1.13 -7.66
CA ALA A 216 -24.91 0.21 -7.29
C ALA A 216 -26.12 0.25 -8.25
N LEU A 217 -26.36 1.39 -8.89
CA LEU A 217 -27.44 1.59 -9.86
C LEU A 217 -26.96 1.51 -11.31
N ASP A 218 -25.81 0.91 -11.59
CA ASP A 218 -25.25 1.01 -12.93
C ASP A 218 -26.09 0.36 -14.02
N THR A 219 -26.82 -0.69 -13.63
CA THR A 219 -27.81 -1.40 -14.43
C THR A 219 -29.24 -1.15 -13.92
N ASP A 220 -29.47 0.04 -13.35
CA ASP A 220 -30.72 0.51 -12.76
C ASP A 220 -31.22 -0.39 -11.61
N GLU A 221 -32.45 -0.18 -11.13
CA GLU A 221 -32.97 -0.91 -9.95
C GLU A 221 -33.13 -2.42 -10.18
N GLU A 222 -33.38 -2.85 -11.43
CA GLU A 222 -33.35 -4.27 -11.81
C GLU A 222 -31.96 -4.89 -11.53
N GLY A 223 -30.90 -4.12 -11.83
CA GLY A 223 -29.52 -4.44 -11.52
C GLY A 223 -29.26 -4.69 -10.04
N VAL A 224 -29.90 -3.94 -9.16
CA VAL A 224 -29.78 -4.14 -7.70
C VAL A 224 -30.30 -5.52 -7.30
N GLN A 225 -31.49 -5.90 -7.79
CA GLN A 225 -32.12 -7.17 -7.42
C GLN A 225 -31.35 -8.36 -7.99
N THR A 226 -30.99 -8.31 -9.28
CA THR A 226 -30.20 -9.37 -9.93
C THR A 226 -28.81 -9.53 -9.31
N THR A 227 -28.18 -8.43 -8.87
CA THR A 227 -26.92 -8.49 -8.12
C THR A 227 -27.09 -9.16 -6.76
N ILE A 228 -28.15 -8.81 -6.00
CA ILE A 228 -28.46 -9.48 -4.72
C ILE A 228 -28.68 -10.98 -4.90
N GLU A 229 -29.38 -11.38 -5.96
CA GLU A 229 -29.60 -12.80 -6.30
C GLU A 229 -28.28 -13.50 -6.62
N ALA A 230 -27.44 -12.92 -7.48
CA ALA A 230 -26.14 -13.46 -7.84
C ALA A 230 -25.20 -13.63 -6.62
N ILE A 231 -25.23 -12.68 -5.68
CA ILE A 231 -24.47 -12.76 -4.41
C ILE A 231 -24.93 -13.97 -3.59
N LYS A 232 -26.25 -14.13 -3.42
CA LYS A 232 -26.83 -15.25 -2.66
C LYS A 232 -26.51 -16.59 -3.31
N GLU A 233 -26.60 -16.68 -4.64
CA GLU A 233 -26.24 -17.88 -5.40
C GLU A 233 -24.75 -18.24 -5.29
N ALA A 234 -23.88 -17.23 -5.22
CA ALA A 234 -22.45 -17.42 -4.97
C ALA A 234 -22.14 -17.88 -3.52
N GLY A 235 -23.10 -17.78 -2.59
CA GLY A 235 -22.90 -18.13 -1.18
C GLY A 235 -22.17 -17.05 -0.37
N LEU A 236 -22.33 -15.79 -0.78
CA LEU A 236 -21.87 -14.61 -0.06
C LEU A 236 -23.03 -13.98 0.71
N ASP A 237 -22.73 -13.33 1.83
CA ASP A 237 -23.65 -12.37 2.44
C ASP A 237 -23.40 -10.96 1.88
N PHE A 238 -24.35 -10.06 2.05
CA PHE A 238 -24.23 -8.67 1.60
C PHE A 238 -24.84 -7.68 2.57
N VAL A 239 -24.44 -6.42 2.40
CA VAL A 239 -25.06 -5.26 3.03
C VAL A 239 -24.86 -4.01 2.15
N GLY A 240 -25.81 -3.09 2.19
CA GLY A 240 -25.75 -1.80 1.51
C GLY A 240 -26.83 -1.63 0.46
N THR A 241 -27.18 -2.69 -0.26
CA THR A 241 -28.42 -2.77 -1.06
C THR A 241 -29.47 -3.61 -0.33
N LYS A 242 -30.75 -3.41 -0.67
CA LYS A 242 -31.88 -4.02 0.04
C LYS A 242 -32.87 -4.63 -0.96
N ALA A 243 -33.20 -5.91 -0.74
CA ALA A 243 -34.39 -6.53 -1.34
C ALA A 243 -35.63 -6.34 -0.43
N LYS A 244 -35.38 -6.12 0.86
CA LYS A 244 -36.37 -5.80 1.90
C LYS A 244 -35.71 -4.96 2.98
N GLU A 245 -36.50 -4.22 3.74
CA GLU A 245 -35.95 -3.28 4.74
C GLU A 245 -35.09 -3.95 5.82
N SER A 246 -35.35 -5.20 6.17
CA SER A 246 -34.50 -5.93 7.13
C SER A 246 -33.07 -6.20 6.64
N ASP A 247 -32.78 -6.02 5.34
CA ASP A 247 -31.45 -6.20 4.77
C ASP A 247 -30.54 -4.97 5.02
N LYS A 248 -31.08 -3.89 5.61
CA LYS A 248 -30.34 -2.65 5.87
C LYS A 248 -29.08 -2.83 6.74
N ILE A 249 -29.10 -3.80 7.67
CA ILE A 249 -27.99 -4.15 8.56
C ILE A 249 -27.80 -5.66 8.49
N LEU A 250 -26.57 -6.10 8.23
CA LEU A 250 -26.21 -7.51 8.27
C LEU A 250 -25.74 -7.88 9.68
N TYR A 251 -26.41 -8.85 10.30
CA TYR A 251 -26.00 -9.42 11.58
C TYR A 251 -25.39 -10.80 11.36
N LYS A 252 -24.15 -11.02 11.82
CA LYS A 252 -23.47 -12.32 11.79
C LYS A 252 -23.05 -12.75 13.18
N GLU A 253 -23.22 -14.03 13.49
CA GLU A 253 -22.65 -14.63 14.70
C GLU A 253 -21.54 -15.60 14.30
N ILE A 254 -20.33 -15.32 14.77
CA ILE A 254 -19.12 -16.10 14.45
C ILE A 254 -18.40 -16.39 15.75
N ASN A 255 -18.15 -17.66 16.06
CA ASN A 255 -17.48 -18.08 17.30
C ASN A 255 -18.12 -17.49 18.59
N GLY A 256 -19.45 -17.30 18.62
CA GLY A 256 -20.19 -16.73 19.76
C GLY A 256 -20.04 -15.21 19.93
N ILE A 257 -19.51 -14.52 18.92
CA ILE A 257 -19.43 -13.07 18.83
C ILE A 257 -20.43 -12.60 17.77
N LYS A 258 -21.35 -11.71 18.15
CA LYS A 258 -22.34 -11.11 17.26
C LYS A 258 -21.80 -9.80 16.68
N VAL A 259 -21.69 -9.73 15.37
CA VAL A 259 -21.18 -8.58 14.62
C VAL A 259 -22.33 -7.98 13.79
N ALA A 260 -22.52 -6.66 13.90
CA ALA A 260 -23.34 -5.90 12.96
C ALA A 260 -22.44 -5.25 11.91
N ILE A 261 -22.81 -5.39 10.65
CA ILE A 261 -22.11 -4.79 9.51
C ILE A 261 -23.11 -3.87 8.82
N LEU A 262 -22.70 -2.63 8.60
CA LEU A 262 -23.48 -1.58 7.96
C LEU A 262 -22.67 -1.05 6.78
N ALA A 263 -23.33 -0.70 5.68
CA ALA A 263 -22.68 -0.09 4.52
C ALA A 263 -23.58 0.99 3.93
N TYR A 264 -22.95 2.07 3.45
CA TYR A 264 -23.63 3.28 2.97
C TYR A 264 -22.89 3.90 1.80
N THR A 265 -23.59 4.57 0.90
CA THR A 265 -22.99 5.35 -0.20
C THR A 265 -23.39 6.81 -0.18
N TYR A 266 -22.48 7.70 -0.58
CA TYR A 266 -22.78 9.12 -0.76
C TYR A 266 -23.79 9.40 -1.88
N GLY A 267 -23.93 8.49 -2.86
CA GLY A 267 -24.80 8.65 -4.04
C GLY A 267 -24.66 7.48 -5.01
N ALA A 268 -25.26 7.60 -6.20
CA ALA A 268 -25.26 6.60 -7.28
C ALA A 268 -25.00 7.21 -8.67
N ASN A 269 -24.04 8.14 -8.74
CA ASN A 269 -23.61 8.85 -9.95
C ASN A 269 -24.75 9.61 -10.67
N GLY A 270 -25.76 10.06 -9.92
CA GLY A 270 -26.92 10.80 -10.43
C GLY A 270 -27.99 9.92 -11.08
N LYS A 271 -27.85 8.59 -11.04
CA LYS A 271 -28.89 7.66 -11.53
C LYS A 271 -30.08 7.58 -10.59
N GLU A 272 -29.86 7.83 -9.31
CA GLU A 272 -30.90 7.95 -8.30
C GLU A 272 -31.96 9.00 -8.68
N ASP A 273 -31.53 10.16 -9.22
CA ASP A 273 -32.42 11.24 -9.65
C ASP A 273 -33.31 10.87 -10.85
N LEU A 274 -32.95 9.81 -11.58
CA LEU A 274 -33.74 9.30 -12.71
C LEU A 274 -34.84 8.34 -12.26
N LEU A 275 -34.67 7.72 -11.09
CA LEU A 275 -35.62 6.77 -10.52
C LEU A 275 -36.58 7.48 -9.56
N ASP A 276 -36.03 8.14 -8.55
CA ASP A 276 -36.76 8.86 -7.52
C ASP A 276 -36.30 10.33 -7.52
N VAL A 277 -37.01 11.17 -8.27
CA VAL A 277 -36.62 12.57 -8.50
C VAL A 277 -36.50 13.31 -7.17
N ARG A 278 -35.25 13.68 -6.81
CA ARG A 278 -34.90 14.39 -5.58
C ARG A 278 -35.17 13.59 -4.29
N ASP A 279 -35.21 12.27 -4.36
CA ASP A 279 -35.35 11.40 -3.19
C ASP A 279 -34.37 10.21 -3.27
N GLU A 280 -34.22 9.50 -2.15
CA GLU A 280 -33.35 8.34 -2.04
C GLU A 280 -34.03 7.08 -2.62
N VAL A 281 -33.30 6.32 -3.44
CA VAL A 281 -33.78 5.03 -3.95
C VAL A 281 -33.86 4.01 -2.81
N SER A 282 -35.06 3.51 -2.54
CA SER A 282 -35.34 2.70 -1.34
C SER A 282 -34.52 1.39 -1.23
N SER A 283 -34.00 0.88 -2.35
CA SER A 283 -33.19 -0.34 -2.42
C SER A 283 -31.70 -0.11 -2.12
N LEU A 284 -31.29 1.11 -1.75
CA LEU A 284 -29.91 1.48 -1.41
C LEU A 284 -29.83 2.16 -0.04
N ASN A 285 -28.76 1.90 0.70
CA ASN A 285 -28.44 2.60 1.93
C ASN A 285 -27.61 3.86 1.62
N TYR A 286 -28.20 5.04 1.76
CA TYR A 286 -27.48 6.30 1.58
C TYR A 286 -26.78 6.76 2.86
N LEU A 287 -25.64 7.43 2.69
CA LEU A 287 -24.82 7.99 3.75
C LEU A 287 -25.46 9.28 4.29
N ASN A 288 -26.54 9.10 5.04
CA ASN A 288 -27.22 10.15 5.78
C ASN A 288 -26.84 10.05 7.27
N GLU A 289 -26.39 11.16 7.85
CA GLU A 289 -25.87 11.20 9.23
C GLU A 289 -26.85 10.61 10.27
N GLU A 290 -28.13 10.97 10.18
CA GLU A 290 -29.15 10.53 11.14
C GLU A 290 -29.51 9.04 10.95
N ASN A 291 -29.53 8.56 9.71
CA ASN A 291 -29.77 7.14 9.40
C ASN A 291 -28.65 6.27 9.96
N VAL A 292 -27.39 6.66 9.70
CA VAL A 292 -26.20 5.97 10.22
C VAL A 292 -26.24 5.89 11.75
N LYS A 293 -26.53 7.01 12.42
CA LYS A 293 -26.64 7.05 13.88
C LYS A 293 -27.74 6.12 14.39
N SER A 294 -28.93 6.19 13.80
CA SER A 294 -30.08 5.36 14.17
C SER A 294 -29.78 3.87 14.01
N ASP A 295 -29.12 3.48 12.93
CA ASP A 295 -28.79 2.09 12.67
C ASP A 295 -27.69 1.55 13.60
N ILE A 296 -26.68 2.37 13.95
CA ILE A 296 -25.69 2.02 14.99
C ILE A 296 -26.39 1.81 16.34
N GLU A 297 -27.35 2.69 16.70
CA GLU A 297 -28.16 2.51 17.91
C GLU A 297 -29.04 1.25 17.86
N GLU A 298 -29.59 0.90 16.69
CA GLU A 298 -30.35 -0.33 16.48
C GLU A 298 -29.46 -1.57 16.68
N ALA A 299 -28.24 -1.56 16.12
CA ALA A 299 -27.28 -2.63 16.30
C ALA A 299 -26.91 -2.84 17.79
N LYS A 300 -26.76 -1.75 18.54
CA LYS A 300 -26.55 -1.78 20.01
C LYS A 300 -27.76 -2.38 20.74
N LYS A 301 -28.98 -1.96 20.39
CA LYS A 301 -30.23 -2.51 20.96
C LYS A 301 -30.38 -4.01 20.67
N ASN A 302 -29.86 -4.46 19.52
CA ASN A 302 -29.77 -5.87 19.13
C ASN A 302 -28.66 -6.67 19.84
N SER A 303 -28.00 -6.08 20.85
CA SER A 303 -26.95 -6.73 21.65
C SER A 303 -25.78 -7.25 20.80
N CYS A 304 -25.39 -6.49 19.77
CA CYS A 304 -24.20 -6.82 18.99
C CYS A 304 -22.94 -6.50 19.80
N ASP A 305 -21.97 -7.39 19.71
CA ASP A 305 -20.68 -7.23 20.35
C ASP A 305 -19.84 -6.21 19.58
N PHE A 306 -19.76 -6.34 18.25
CA PHE A 306 -19.00 -5.41 17.41
C PHE A 306 -19.86 -4.79 16.33
N ILE A 307 -19.60 -3.52 16.02
CA ILE A 307 -20.28 -2.77 14.95
C ILE A 307 -19.23 -2.28 13.95
N ILE A 308 -19.41 -2.67 12.68
CA ILE A 308 -18.52 -2.35 11.57
C ILE A 308 -19.31 -1.51 10.57
N VAL A 309 -18.81 -0.33 10.23
CA VAL A 309 -19.42 0.56 9.23
C VAL A 309 -18.51 0.65 8.01
N TYR A 310 -19.06 0.43 6.83
CA TYR A 310 -18.40 0.48 5.52
C TYR A 310 -18.98 1.63 4.68
N PRO A 311 -18.54 2.88 4.90
CA PRO A 311 -19.01 4.00 4.10
C PRO A 311 -18.23 4.12 2.79
N HIS A 312 -18.95 4.42 1.71
CA HIS A 312 -18.40 4.75 0.40
C HIS A 312 -18.52 6.27 0.21
N TRP A 313 -17.40 7.00 0.32
CA TRP A 313 -17.38 8.45 0.60
C TRP A 313 -16.11 9.19 0.17
N GLY A 314 -16.06 10.50 0.36
CA GLY A 314 -14.87 11.30 0.09
C GLY A 314 -14.76 11.69 -1.38
N ILE A 315 -13.53 11.99 -1.83
CA ILE A 315 -13.25 12.52 -3.16
C ILE A 315 -12.28 11.57 -3.86
N GLU A 316 -12.61 11.17 -5.10
CA GLU A 316 -11.75 10.34 -5.92
C GLU A 316 -10.32 10.89 -6.02
N TYR A 317 -9.33 10.00 -5.85
CA TYR A 317 -7.90 10.25 -5.97
C TYR A 317 -7.28 11.22 -4.95
N GLU A 318 -8.04 11.64 -3.93
CA GLU A 318 -7.49 12.38 -2.79
C GLU A 318 -6.91 11.42 -1.75
N SER A 319 -5.62 11.55 -1.45
CA SER A 319 -4.91 10.66 -0.49
C SER A 319 -5.07 11.09 0.97
N TYR A 320 -5.87 12.11 1.24
CA TYR A 320 -6.20 12.57 2.59
C TYR A 320 -7.71 12.87 2.66
N PRO A 321 -8.42 12.44 3.72
CA PRO A 321 -9.86 12.65 3.86
C PRO A 321 -10.19 14.14 4.05
N THR A 322 -11.40 14.55 3.69
CA THR A 322 -11.87 15.91 3.99
C THR A 322 -12.23 16.06 5.46
N ASP A 323 -12.29 17.30 5.96
CA ASP A 323 -12.69 17.58 7.35
C ASP A 323 -14.10 17.04 7.66
N GLU A 324 -15.01 17.06 6.69
CA GLU A 324 -16.36 16.50 6.84
C GLU A 324 -16.31 14.97 6.99
N THR A 325 -15.50 14.28 6.18
CA THR A 325 -15.29 12.83 6.30
C THR A 325 -14.67 12.48 7.65
N ILE A 326 -13.66 13.24 8.11
CA ILE A 326 -13.03 13.06 9.43
C ILE A 326 -14.07 13.17 10.54
N LYS A 327 -14.84 14.28 10.56
CA LYS A 327 -15.87 14.53 11.58
C LYS A 327 -16.95 13.45 11.59
N LEU A 328 -17.40 13.01 10.42
CA LEU A 328 -18.42 11.95 10.33
C LEU A 328 -17.88 10.60 10.83
N ALA A 329 -16.63 10.26 10.51
CA ALA A 329 -16.01 9.03 11.00
C ALA A 329 -15.85 9.02 12.52
N HIS A 330 -15.43 10.14 13.13
CA HIS A 330 -15.37 10.29 14.58
C HIS A 330 -16.74 10.12 15.23
N LYS A 331 -17.77 10.80 14.70
CA LYS A 331 -19.16 10.65 15.16
C LYS A 331 -19.65 9.19 15.11
N MET A 332 -19.33 8.44 14.05
CA MET A 332 -19.71 7.01 13.96
C MET A 332 -19.12 6.20 15.11
N VAL A 333 -17.85 6.43 15.46
CA VAL A 333 -17.19 5.76 16.60
C VAL A 333 -17.82 6.19 17.92
N ASP A 334 -18.12 7.48 18.10
CA ASP A 334 -18.82 8.01 19.28
C ASP A 334 -20.21 7.41 19.47
N TRP A 335 -20.95 7.17 18.38
CA TRP A 335 -22.27 6.52 18.45
C TRP A 335 -22.19 5.04 18.80
N GLY A 336 -21.05 4.40 18.54
CA GLY A 336 -20.78 3.04 18.99
C GLY A 336 -20.16 2.12 17.95
N ALA A 337 -19.78 2.62 16.76
CA ALA A 337 -18.98 1.82 15.83
C ALA A 337 -17.65 1.44 16.49
N ASP A 338 -17.20 0.22 16.24
CA ASP A 338 -15.87 -0.26 16.65
C ASP A 338 -14.87 -0.13 15.49
N LEU A 339 -15.34 -0.32 14.25
CA LEU A 339 -14.57 -0.11 13.04
C LEU A 339 -15.34 0.71 12.01
N VAL A 340 -14.67 1.67 11.38
CA VAL A 340 -15.16 2.44 10.24
C VAL A 340 -14.18 2.25 9.09
N ILE A 341 -14.61 1.59 8.02
CA ILE A 341 -13.78 1.18 6.89
C ILE A 341 -14.28 1.82 5.61
N GLY A 342 -13.72 2.98 5.29
CA GLY A 342 -14.09 3.77 4.13
C GLY A 342 -13.51 3.25 2.82
N ASN A 343 -14.18 3.61 1.72
CA ASN A 343 -13.86 3.32 0.33
C ASN A 343 -14.37 4.45 -0.59
N HIS A 344 -14.17 4.34 -1.92
CA HIS A 344 -14.46 5.32 -2.99
C HIS A 344 -13.26 6.11 -3.54
N PRO A 345 -12.31 6.64 -2.74
CA PRO A 345 -11.24 7.45 -3.31
C PRO A 345 -10.33 6.73 -4.31
N HIS A 346 -10.44 5.40 -4.44
CA HIS A 346 -9.59 4.53 -5.27
C HIS A 346 -8.08 4.61 -4.95
N VAL A 347 -7.73 5.29 -3.86
CA VAL A 347 -6.37 5.41 -3.30
C VAL A 347 -6.44 5.20 -1.79
N VAL A 348 -5.33 4.76 -1.21
CA VAL A 348 -5.24 4.59 0.25
C VAL A 348 -5.27 5.97 0.93
N GLN A 349 -6.02 6.07 2.03
CA GLN A 349 -6.03 7.20 2.96
C GLN A 349 -5.54 6.75 4.35
N PRO A 350 -5.29 7.68 5.30
CA PRO A 350 -4.80 7.35 6.63
C PRO A 350 -5.67 6.34 7.40
N VAL A 351 -5.04 5.70 8.38
CA VAL A 351 -5.72 4.86 9.37
C VAL A 351 -5.47 5.43 10.75
N GLU A 352 -6.54 5.65 11.49
CA GLU A 352 -6.57 6.28 12.80
C GLU A 352 -7.11 5.29 13.86
N VAL A 353 -6.47 5.28 15.03
CA VAL A 353 -7.09 4.74 16.24
C VAL A 353 -7.67 5.91 17.01
N TYR A 354 -8.98 6.09 16.89
CA TYR A 354 -9.70 7.20 17.48
C TYR A 354 -10.21 6.83 18.87
N LYS A 355 -10.07 7.75 19.83
CA LYS A 355 -10.61 7.59 21.17
C LYS A 355 -11.92 8.35 21.29
N SER A 356 -13.04 7.63 21.39
CA SER A 356 -14.37 8.23 21.52
C SER A 356 -14.54 9.00 22.82
N GLU A 357 -15.59 9.82 22.86
CA GLU A 357 -15.97 10.62 24.03
C GLU A 357 -16.19 9.76 25.30
N ASP A 358 -16.67 8.52 25.13
CA ASP A 358 -16.86 7.55 26.22
C ASP A 358 -15.57 6.80 26.63
N GLY A 359 -14.45 7.10 25.96
CA GLY A 359 -13.11 6.58 26.25
C GLY A 359 -12.78 5.23 25.62
N ARG A 360 -13.65 4.68 24.76
CA ARG A 360 -13.32 3.50 23.94
C ARG A 360 -12.39 3.86 22.79
N GLU A 361 -11.67 2.88 22.28
CA GLU A 361 -10.90 3.01 21.04
C GLU A 361 -11.68 2.39 19.89
N GLY A 362 -11.79 3.10 18.78
CA GLY A 362 -12.29 2.62 17.50
C GLY A 362 -11.22 2.74 16.42
N ILE A 363 -11.30 1.89 15.40
CA ILE A 363 -10.39 1.93 14.25
C ILE A 363 -11.10 2.59 13.08
N ILE A 364 -10.48 3.61 12.50
CA ILE A 364 -10.99 4.31 11.32
C ILE A 364 -9.96 4.14 10.21
N ALA A 365 -10.33 3.50 9.11
CA ALA A 365 -9.57 3.49 7.89
C ALA A 365 -10.34 4.31 6.86
N TYR A 366 -9.80 5.45 6.44
CA TYR A 366 -10.58 6.41 5.64
C TYR A 366 -10.82 5.94 4.20
N ALA A 367 -9.86 5.22 3.62
CA ALA A 367 -9.98 4.56 2.33
C ALA A 367 -8.94 3.44 2.21
N LEU A 368 -9.35 2.26 1.76
CA LEU A 368 -8.45 1.11 1.55
C LEU A 368 -7.88 1.01 0.14
N GLY A 369 -8.37 1.82 -0.81
CA GLY A 369 -7.97 1.79 -2.22
C GLY A 369 -8.53 0.59 -2.99
N ASN A 370 -8.10 0.43 -4.24
CA ASN A 370 -8.57 -0.63 -5.12
C ASN A 370 -8.02 -2.00 -4.70
N PHE A 371 -8.85 -2.89 -4.16
CA PHE A 371 -8.43 -4.27 -3.92
C PHE A 371 -8.19 -5.02 -5.24
N ILE A 372 -9.09 -4.86 -6.21
CA ILE A 372 -8.96 -5.38 -7.58
C ILE A 372 -9.51 -4.32 -8.55
N SER A 373 -8.69 -3.87 -9.49
CA SER A 373 -9.12 -3.02 -10.60
C SER A 373 -8.16 -3.14 -11.79
N LYS A 374 -8.45 -2.45 -12.89
CA LYS A 374 -7.52 -2.25 -14.03
C LYS A 374 -6.99 -0.81 -14.08
N GLN A 375 -7.20 -0.03 -13.02
CA GLN A 375 -6.56 1.27 -12.89
C GLN A 375 -5.07 1.04 -12.60
N SER A 376 -4.22 1.77 -13.29
CA SER A 376 -2.76 1.67 -13.19
C SER A 376 -2.12 3.01 -13.54
N LEU A 377 -0.84 3.20 -13.27
CA LEU A 377 -0.12 4.39 -13.73
C LEU A 377 -0.26 4.55 -15.25
N GLU A 378 -0.20 3.45 -16.00
CA GLU A 378 -0.25 3.46 -17.45
C GLU A 378 -1.64 3.78 -18.01
N VAL A 379 -2.70 3.48 -17.27
CA VAL A 379 -4.10 3.74 -17.67
C VAL A 379 -4.61 5.08 -17.15
N SER A 380 -4.33 5.40 -15.88
CA SER A 380 -4.90 6.53 -15.15
C SER A 380 -3.92 7.70 -14.98
N GLY A 381 -2.62 7.51 -15.26
CA GLY A 381 -1.60 8.53 -15.03
C GLY A 381 -1.25 8.75 -13.55
N ASP A 382 -1.79 7.93 -12.64
CA ASP A 382 -1.58 8.00 -11.21
C ASP A 382 -1.14 6.64 -10.68
N ILE A 383 0.01 6.57 -10.03
CA ILE A 383 0.54 5.31 -9.47
C ILE A 383 -0.16 4.90 -8.16
N ARG A 384 -0.89 5.82 -7.52
CA ARG A 384 -1.56 5.58 -6.24
C ARG A 384 -2.74 4.61 -6.36
N VAL A 385 -3.34 4.51 -7.55
CA VAL A 385 -4.50 3.63 -7.80
C VAL A 385 -4.15 2.14 -7.83
N GLU A 386 -2.86 1.82 -7.90
CA GLU A 386 -2.33 0.45 -7.77
C GLU A 386 -2.08 0.05 -6.32
N GLN A 387 -2.23 0.99 -5.40
CA GLN A 387 -1.99 0.78 -3.98
C GLN A 387 -3.30 0.45 -3.31
N ALA A 388 -3.27 -0.61 -2.52
CA ALA A 388 -4.34 -0.92 -1.60
C ALA A 388 -3.80 -1.29 -0.23
N LEU A 389 -4.70 -1.35 0.73
CA LEU A 389 -4.43 -1.73 2.10
C LEU A 389 -5.46 -2.75 2.54
N SER A 390 -5.00 -3.89 3.04
CA SER A 390 -5.83 -4.76 3.86
C SER A 390 -5.56 -4.47 5.33
N ILE A 391 -6.62 -4.45 6.13
CA ILE A 391 -6.54 -4.34 7.58
C ILE A 391 -6.96 -5.68 8.18
N GLU A 392 -6.07 -6.29 8.97
CA GLU A 392 -6.34 -7.46 9.80
C GLU A 392 -6.54 -7.00 11.23
N VAL A 393 -7.65 -7.37 11.88
CA VAL A 393 -7.94 -7.07 13.28
C VAL A 393 -8.54 -8.29 13.96
N THR A 394 -8.12 -8.56 15.19
CA THR A 394 -8.74 -9.59 16.03
C THR A 394 -9.80 -8.96 16.93
N LEU A 395 -11.05 -9.40 16.76
CA LEU A 395 -12.18 -9.04 17.62
C LEU A 395 -12.25 -10.05 18.77
N GLU A 396 -12.06 -9.58 20.01
CA GLU A 396 -12.04 -10.46 21.18
C GLU A 396 -13.19 -10.16 22.14
N LYS A 397 -13.85 -11.21 22.65
CA LYS A 397 -14.89 -11.13 23.67
C LYS A 397 -14.58 -12.06 24.84
N ASP A 398 -14.47 -11.51 26.03
CA ASP A 398 -14.25 -12.28 27.25
C ASP A 398 -15.51 -13.10 27.56
N LYS A 399 -15.38 -14.44 27.66
CA LYS A 399 -16.52 -15.35 27.83
C LYS A 399 -17.24 -15.20 29.16
N LYS A 400 -16.60 -14.65 30.20
CA LYS A 400 -17.17 -14.53 31.55
C LYS A 400 -17.85 -13.19 31.76
N THR A 401 -17.21 -12.12 31.31
CA THR A 401 -17.62 -10.74 31.57
C THR A 401 -18.35 -10.12 30.38
N GLY A 402 -18.24 -10.71 29.18
CA GLY A 402 -18.74 -10.13 27.94
C GLY A 402 -17.96 -8.90 27.47
N LYS A 403 -16.86 -8.53 28.15
CA LYS A 403 -16.04 -7.38 27.74
C LYS A 403 -15.40 -7.64 26.39
N LYS A 404 -15.52 -6.66 25.50
CA LYS A 404 -14.95 -6.67 24.16
C LYS A 404 -13.66 -5.86 24.07
N LYS A 405 -12.78 -6.20 23.14
CA LYS A 405 -11.65 -5.37 22.71
C LYS A 405 -11.22 -5.68 21.28
N LEU A 406 -10.63 -4.69 20.62
CA LEU A 406 -9.90 -4.86 19.36
C LEU A 406 -8.43 -5.13 19.69
N SER A 407 -7.80 -6.05 18.97
CA SER A 407 -6.40 -6.42 19.21
C SER A 407 -5.71 -6.87 17.93
N ASP A 408 -4.37 -6.95 17.98
CA ASP A 408 -3.53 -7.46 16.88
C ASP A 408 -3.80 -6.78 15.53
N MET A 409 -4.11 -5.49 15.54
CA MET A 409 -4.31 -4.71 14.32
C MET A 409 -3.02 -4.70 13.48
N LYS A 410 -3.12 -5.16 12.23
CA LYS A 410 -2.03 -5.15 11.25
C LYS A 410 -2.47 -4.48 9.97
N LEU A 411 -1.55 -3.73 9.40
CA LEU A 411 -1.68 -3.07 8.11
C LEU A 411 -0.88 -3.88 7.09
N HIS A 412 -1.56 -4.37 6.05
CA HIS A 412 -1.00 -5.20 5.00
C HIS A 412 -1.09 -4.48 3.66
N PRO A 413 0.00 -3.81 3.21
CA PRO A 413 0.04 -3.17 1.91
C PRO A 413 -0.15 -4.18 0.79
N LEU A 414 -1.00 -3.81 -0.15
CA LEU A 414 -1.27 -4.56 -1.36
C LEU A 414 -0.85 -3.75 -2.57
N TRP A 415 -0.43 -4.46 -3.62
CA TRP A 415 -0.23 -3.90 -4.95
C TRP A 415 -1.16 -4.59 -5.94
N VAL A 416 -1.90 -3.82 -6.74
CA VAL A 416 -2.70 -4.32 -7.85
C VAL A 416 -1.90 -4.15 -9.14
N GLY A 417 -1.38 -5.27 -9.62
CA GLY A 417 -0.46 -5.31 -10.76
C GLY A 417 -1.10 -5.92 -12.00
N THR A 418 -0.69 -5.43 -13.17
CA THR A 418 -1.04 -6.06 -14.45
C THR A 418 0.05 -7.03 -14.89
N ASN A 419 -0.35 -8.26 -15.21
CA ASN A 419 0.48 -9.29 -15.81
C ASN A 419 0.02 -9.59 -17.23
N TYR A 420 0.93 -10.09 -18.06
CA TYR A 420 0.61 -10.53 -19.42
C TYR A 420 0.89 -12.02 -19.57
N ASP A 421 -0.09 -12.74 -20.12
CA ASP A 421 0.06 -14.13 -20.53
C ASP A 421 -0.68 -14.40 -21.85
N GLN A 422 -0.81 -15.67 -22.23
CA GLN A 422 -1.45 -16.09 -23.47
C GLN A 422 -2.95 -15.72 -23.58
N TYR A 423 -3.59 -15.38 -22.47
CA TYR A 423 -5.00 -14.94 -22.41
C TYR A 423 -5.15 -13.42 -22.42
N GLY A 424 -4.04 -12.68 -22.34
CA GLY A 424 -4.00 -11.22 -22.40
C GLY A 424 -3.47 -10.58 -21.12
N ALA A 425 -4.02 -9.41 -20.78
CA ALA A 425 -3.63 -8.64 -19.60
C ALA A 425 -4.52 -9.00 -18.40
N SER A 426 -3.94 -9.62 -17.37
CA SER A 426 -4.59 -9.95 -16.11
C SER A 426 -4.26 -8.94 -15.02
N SER A 427 -5.25 -8.48 -14.26
CA SER A 427 -5.03 -7.74 -13.01
C SER A 427 -4.97 -8.72 -11.84
N LYS A 428 -3.93 -8.64 -11.01
CA LYS A 428 -3.78 -9.48 -9.80
C LYS A 428 -3.44 -8.64 -8.59
N THR A 429 -3.89 -9.10 -7.43
CA THR A 429 -3.55 -8.48 -6.14
C THR A 429 -2.40 -9.23 -5.47
N TYR A 430 -1.38 -8.49 -5.06
CA TYR A 430 -0.16 -8.97 -4.44
C TYR A 430 -0.12 -8.49 -2.99
N LEU A 431 0.00 -9.41 -2.03
CA LEU A 431 0.40 -9.06 -0.67
C LEU A 431 1.86 -8.65 -0.70
N CYS A 432 2.18 -7.36 -0.55
CA CYS A 432 3.51 -6.85 -0.84
C CYS A 432 4.61 -7.62 -0.08
N GLU A 433 4.38 -7.95 1.19
CA GLU A 433 5.34 -8.67 2.04
C GLU A 433 5.75 -10.03 1.49
N ASP A 434 4.87 -10.72 0.75
CA ASP A 434 5.19 -12.02 0.14
C ASP A 434 6.23 -11.89 -0.98
N PHE A 435 6.31 -10.73 -1.64
CA PHE A 435 7.11 -10.52 -2.85
C PHE A 435 8.33 -9.62 -2.61
N LEU A 436 8.49 -9.08 -1.40
CA LEU A 436 9.68 -8.31 -0.99
C LEU A 436 10.71 -9.19 -0.31
N GLU A 437 11.90 -8.65 -0.05
CA GLU A 437 13.05 -9.39 0.49
C GLU A 437 12.68 -10.22 1.73
N GLY A 438 12.91 -11.54 1.67
CA GLY A 438 12.54 -12.50 2.72
C GLY A 438 11.11 -13.05 2.63
N GLY A 439 10.30 -12.56 1.68
CA GLY A 439 8.94 -13.02 1.40
C GLY A 439 8.91 -14.39 0.69
N SER A 440 7.82 -15.12 0.91
CA SER A 440 7.64 -16.51 0.44
C SER A 440 7.53 -16.65 -1.08
N LYS A 441 7.21 -15.56 -1.79
CA LYS A 441 6.97 -15.48 -3.24
C LYS A 441 7.95 -14.55 -3.94
N TYR A 442 9.10 -14.25 -3.31
CA TYR A 442 10.12 -13.37 -3.88
C TYR A 442 10.46 -13.74 -5.33
N ASP A 443 10.82 -15.00 -5.60
CA ASP A 443 11.27 -15.43 -6.93
C ASP A 443 10.17 -15.50 -8.01
N LEU A 444 8.91 -15.16 -7.68
CA LEU A 444 7.78 -15.20 -8.63
C LEU A 444 7.60 -13.92 -9.47
N VAL A 445 8.37 -12.87 -9.18
CA VAL A 445 8.30 -11.59 -9.89
C VAL A 445 9.69 -11.15 -10.31
N ASP A 446 9.78 -10.37 -11.40
CA ASP A 446 11.04 -9.78 -11.84
C ASP A 446 11.41 -8.52 -11.02
N ASP A 447 12.61 -7.98 -11.27
CA ASP A 447 13.12 -6.82 -10.54
C ASP A 447 12.27 -5.55 -10.74
N ASN A 448 11.63 -5.38 -11.91
CA ASN A 448 10.80 -4.21 -12.20
C ASN A 448 9.48 -4.28 -11.42
N MET A 449 8.81 -5.43 -11.46
CA MET A 449 7.61 -5.69 -10.66
C MET A 449 7.92 -5.56 -9.17
N ARG A 450 9.05 -6.10 -8.71
CA ARG A 450 9.46 -5.99 -7.31
C ARG A 450 9.71 -4.53 -6.89
N ALA A 451 10.32 -3.72 -7.75
CA ALA A 451 10.49 -2.29 -7.48
C ALA A 451 9.13 -1.56 -7.37
N ARG A 452 8.15 -1.91 -8.23
CA ARG A 452 6.78 -1.39 -8.16
C ARG A 452 6.08 -1.79 -6.86
N ILE A 453 6.20 -3.06 -6.46
CA ILE A 453 5.67 -3.60 -5.20
C ILE A 453 6.30 -2.90 -3.99
N GLN A 454 7.62 -2.68 -4.00
CA GLN A 454 8.31 -1.95 -2.93
C GLN A 454 7.82 -0.50 -2.84
N GLN A 455 7.64 0.16 -3.99
CA GLN A 455 7.09 1.51 -4.03
C GLN A 455 5.66 1.55 -3.47
N ALA A 456 4.80 0.59 -3.85
CA ALA A 456 3.45 0.48 -3.30
C ALA A 456 3.47 0.26 -1.78
N TYR A 457 4.33 -0.65 -1.29
CA TYR A 457 4.51 -0.88 0.15
C TYR A 457 4.89 0.41 0.90
N ASP A 458 5.93 1.10 0.43
CA ASP A 458 6.46 2.30 1.09
C ASP A 458 5.43 3.44 1.10
N MET A 459 4.75 3.65 -0.03
CA MET A 459 3.71 4.70 -0.15
C MET A 459 2.50 4.38 0.71
N THR A 460 1.97 3.16 0.65
CA THR A 460 0.82 2.73 1.46
C THR A 460 1.11 2.88 2.95
N ILE A 461 2.25 2.39 3.44
CA ILE A 461 2.60 2.49 4.87
C ILE A 461 2.78 3.95 5.30
N LYS A 462 3.37 4.79 4.45
CA LYS A 462 3.53 6.22 4.73
C LYS A 462 2.17 6.91 4.85
N THR A 463 1.27 6.67 3.90
CA THR A 463 -0.07 7.29 3.92
C THR A 463 -0.91 6.77 5.07
N ALA A 464 -0.98 5.45 5.27
CA ALA A 464 -1.76 4.83 6.33
C ALA A 464 -1.35 5.30 7.74
N LYS A 465 -0.08 5.65 7.95
CA LYS A 465 0.45 6.16 9.23
C LYS A 465 0.49 7.69 9.34
N THR A 466 -0.07 8.40 8.35
CA THR A 466 -0.15 9.86 8.42
C THR A 466 -1.12 10.24 9.54
N GLU A 467 -0.69 11.16 10.41
CA GLU A 467 -1.53 11.67 11.50
C GLU A 467 -2.74 12.42 10.93
N VAL A 468 -3.93 12.08 11.43
CA VAL A 468 -5.17 12.78 11.10
C VAL A 468 -5.30 13.96 12.07
N LYS A 469 -5.38 15.16 11.51
CA LYS A 469 -5.53 16.41 12.27
C LYS A 469 -6.96 16.91 12.17
N GLU A 470 -7.48 17.36 13.30
CA GLU A 470 -8.76 18.07 13.41
C GLU A 470 -8.60 19.59 13.29
#